data_AF-A0A6B3CDD1-F1
#
_entry.id   AF-A0A6B3CDD1-F1
#
_cell.length_a   1.000
_cell.length_b   1.000
_cell.length_c   1.000
_cell.angle_alpha   90.00
_cell.angle_beta   90.00
_cell.angle_gamma   90.00
#
_symmetry.space_group_name_H-M   'P 1'
#
loop_
_entity.id
_entity.type
_entity.pdbx_description
1 polymer ?
#
loop_
_entity_poly.entity_id
_entity_poly.type
_entity_poly.pdbx_seq_one_letter_code
_entity_poly.pdbx_strand_id
1 'polypeptide(L)'
;DIAPLPAPAGVEQAPIGEDLCDLLVPEGHRLAGRRAVRRSELGGERWICQPPGRVCHDWLMRTLRGAGHEPDIVHQADENPTLVALVAAGLGVALIPRLGRGPLPAGVVEVPLDPMPVRRL
;
A
#
# COMPACT_ATOMS: atom_id res chain seq x y z
N ASP A 1 9.41 3.29 -5.77
CA ASP A 1 10.09 3.92 -4.63
C ASP A 1 9.60 5.34 -4.44
N ILE A 2 9.20 5.69 -3.21
CA ILE A 2 8.92 7.07 -2.81
C ILE A 2 10.21 7.59 -2.21
N ALA A 3 10.80 8.62 -2.83
CA ALA A 3 12.03 9.24 -2.35
C ALA A 3 11.71 10.14 -1.13
N PRO A 4 12.61 10.22 -0.13
CA PRO A 4 12.45 11.16 0.97
C PRO A 4 12.47 12.61 0.47
N LEU A 5 11.85 13.50 1.24
CA LEU A 5 11.87 14.94 0.93
C LEU A 5 13.31 15.47 1.03
N PRO A 6 13.74 16.36 0.12
CA PRO A 6 15.07 16.93 0.18
C PRO A 6 15.29 17.74 1.46
N ALA A 7 16.53 17.73 1.96
CA ALA A 7 16.90 18.44 3.17
C ALA A 7 16.91 19.95 2.91
N PRO A 8 16.25 20.77 3.76
CA PRO A 8 16.45 22.21 3.73
C PRO A 8 17.93 22.58 3.99
N ALA A 9 18.32 23.80 3.60
CA ALA A 9 19.66 24.29 3.90
C ALA A 9 19.92 24.28 5.42
N GLY A 10 21.08 23.79 5.83
CA GLY A 10 21.46 23.66 7.24
C GLY A 10 20.84 22.45 7.97
N VAL A 11 20.13 21.57 7.25
CA VAL A 11 19.61 20.31 7.78
C VAL A 11 20.41 19.14 7.22
N GLU A 12 20.89 18.26 8.09
CA GLU A 12 21.48 16.98 7.70
C GLU A 12 20.41 15.89 7.66
N GLN A 13 20.54 14.96 6.72
CA GLN A 13 19.71 13.76 6.62
C GLN A 13 20.58 12.52 6.73
N ALA A 14 20.09 11.53 7.46
CA ALA A 14 20.71 10.23 7.57
C ALA A 14 19.66 9.14 7.32
N PRO A 15 20.02 8.06 6.60
CA PRO A 15 19.11 6.93 6.42
C PRO A 15 18.88 6.23 7.77
N ILE A 16 17.62 6.02 8.10
CA ILE A 16 17.18 5.26 9.27
C ILE A 16 16.91 3.81 8.87
N GLY A 17 16.34 3.58 7.69
CA GLY A 17 16.07 2.24 7.20
C GLY A 17 15.11 2.18 6.01
N GLU A 18 14.46 1.04 5.88
CA GLU A 18 13.54 0.73 4.80
C GLU A 18 12.17 0.28 5.33
N ASP A 19 11.12 0.73 4.67
CA ASP A 19 9.74 0.37 4.96
C ASP A 19 9.11 -0.28 3.74
N LEU A 20 8.57 -1.49 3.92
CA LEU A 20 8.04 -2.32 2.84
C LEU A 20 6.54 -2.08 2.69
N CYS A 21 6.03 -2.11 1.46
CA CYS A 21 4.58 -2.09 1.21
C CYS A 21 4.04 -3.49 0.92
N ASP A 22 3.01 -3.89 1.64
CA ASP A 22 2.25 -5.08 1.27
C ASP A 22 0.92 -4.70 0.63
N LEU A 23 0.44 -5.55 -0.28
CA LEU A 23 -0.95 -5.58 -0.68
C LEU A 23 -1.74 -6.27 0.43
N LEU A 24 -2.73 -5.60 0.99
CA LEU A 24 -3.68 -6.19 1.91
C LEU A 24 -4.95 -6.54 1.16
N VAL A 25 -5.37 -7.79 1.30
CA VAL A 25 -6.60 -8.31 0.72
C VAL A 25 -7.45 -9.03 1.76
N PRO A 26 -8.76 -9.17 1.54
CA PRO A 26 -9.59 -10.07 2.34
C PRO A 26 -9.10 -11.53 2.22
N GLU A 27 -9.28 -12.34 3.26
CA GLU A 27 -8.84 -13.75 3.28
C GLU A 27 -9.39 -14.60 2.13
N GLY A 28 -10.65 -14.37 1.73
CA GLY A 28 -11.27 -15.05 0.58
C GLY A 28 -10.88 -14.50 -0.80
N HIS A 29 -10.00 -13.50 -0.87
CA HIS A 29 -9.64 -12.86 -2.12
C HIS A 29 -8.80 -13.76 -3.02
N ARG A 30 -8.96 -13.67 -4.35
CA ARG A 30 -8.22 -14.48 -5.34
C ARG A 30 -6.69 -14.40 -5.21
N LEU A 31 -6.19 -13.34 -4.58
CA LEU A 31 -4.76 -13.09 -4.39
C LEU A 31 -4.23 -13.56 -3.03
N ALA A 32 -5.09 -13.89 -2.06
CA ALA A 32 -4.69 -14.19 -0.67
C ALA A 32 -3.71 -15.38 -0.57
N GLY A 33 -3.84 -16.40 -1.43
CA GLY A 33 -2.95 -17.55 -1.46
C GLY A 33 -1.67 -17.38 -2.29
N ARG A 34 -1.41 -16.19 -2.84
CA ARG A 34 -0.28 -15.99 -3.75
C ARG A 34 0.99 -15.72 -2.96
N ARG A 35 2.10 -16.38 -3.35
CA ARG A 35 3.43 -16.09 -2.80
C ARG A 35 3.87 -14.65 -3.07
N ALA A 36 3.55 -14.14 -4.26
CA ALA A 36 3.71 -12.75 -4.65
C ALA A 36 2.82 -12.41 -5.85
N VAL A 37 2.57 -11.12 -6.06
CA VAL A 37 1.73 -10.58 -7.14
C VAL A 37 2.49 -9.51 -7.91
N ARG A 38 2.45 -9.57 -9.25
CA ARG A 38 3.00 -8.51 -10.10
C ARG A 38 2.01 -7.36 -10.23
N ARG A 39 2.53 -6.15 -10.39
CA ARG A 39 1.70 -4.92 -10.54
C ARG A 39 0.71 -5.01 -11.71
N SER A 40 1.08 -5.71 -12.79
CA SER A 40 0.20 -5.94 -13.94
C SER A 40 -1.05 -6.77 -13.60
N GLU A 41 -1.01 -7.57 -12.53
CA GLU A 41 -2.13 -8.42 -12.09
C GLU A 41 -3.14 -7.68 -11.22
N LEU A 42 -2.89 -6.40 -10.88
CA LEU A 42 -3.72 -5.59 -9.98
C LEU A 42 -4.82 -4.79 -10.71
N GLY A 43 -4.91 -4.92 -12.03
CA GLY A 43 -5.95 -4.25 -12.81
C GLY A 43 -7.35 -4.75 -12.43
N GLY A 44 -8.31 -3.82 -12.35
CA GLY A 44 -9.71 -4.13 -12.04
C GLY A 44 -10.01 -4.34 -10.56
N GLU A 45 -9.02 -4.20 -9.67
CA GLU A 45 -9.25 -4.25 -8.23
C GLU A 45 -9.90 -2.96 -7.71
N ARG A 46 -10.72 -3.10 -6.67
CA ARG A 46 -11.38 -1.99 -5.96
C ARG A 46 -10.54 -1.55 -4.77
N TRP A 47 -10.15 -0.29 -4.73
CA TRP A 47 -9.14 0.21 -3.82
C TRP A 47 -9.70 0.97 -2.63
N ILE A 48 -9.16 0.66 -1.46
CA ILE A 48 -9.25 1.43 -0.22
C ILE A 48 -7.92 2.17 -0.07
N CYS A 49 -7.95 3.50 0.07
CA CYS A 49 -6.73 4.30 0.06
C CYS A 49 -6.81 5.55 0.93
N GLN A 50 -5.68 6.16 1.23
CA GLN A 50 -5.65 7.49 1.84
C GLN A 50 -6.06 8.59 0.82
N PRO A 51 -6.43 9.79 1.29
CA PRO A 51 -6.59 10.96 0.43
C PRO A 51 -5.29 11.36 -0.30
N PRO A 52 -5.38 12.12 -1.40
CA PRO A 52 -4.22 12.69 -2.08
C PRO A 52 -3.26 13.46 -1.16
N GLY A 53 -1.96 13.38 -1.44
CA GLY A 53 -0.93 14.01 -0.60
C GLY A 53 -0.52 13.17 0.62
N ARG A 54 -0.95 11.92 0.69
CA ARG A 54 -0.52 10.92 1.68
C ARG A 54 0.32 9.84 1.02
N VAL A 55 1.19 9.22 1.82
CA VAL A 55 2.15 8.22 1.35
C VAL A 55 1.47 7.04 0.66
N CYS A 56 0.40 6.46 1.24
CA CYS A 56 -0.26 5.30 0.63
C CYS A 56 -0.95 5.66 -0.70
N HIS A 57 -1.52 6.87 -0.79
CA HIS A 57 -2.11 7.36 -2.04
C HIS A 57 -1.06 7.46 -3.15
N ASP A 58 0.04 8.15 -2.88
CA ASP A 58 1.09 8.33 -3.87
C ASP A 58 1.72 6.99 -4.27
N TRP A 59 1.79 6.04 -3.33
CA TRP A 59 2.29 4.71 -3.61
C TRP A 59 1.36 3.94 -4.53
N LEU A 60 0.05 3.98 -4.26
CA LEU A 60 -0.97 3.34 -5.07
C LEU A 60 -0.95 3.88 -6.50
N MET A 61 -0.98 5.20 -6.66
CA MET A 61 -0.96 5.84 -7.98
C MET A 61 0.27 5.41 -8.77
N ARG A 62 1.47 5.49 -8.17
CA ARG A 62 2.72 5.11 -8.85
C ARG A 62 2.74 3.62 -9.20
N THR A 63 2.27 2.76 -8.31
CA THR A 63 2.30 1.31 -8.49
C THR A 63 1.40 0.88 -9.65
N LEU A 64 0.18 1.38 -9.70
CA LEU A 64 -0.78 0.99 -10.74
C LEU A 64 -0.53 1.70 -12.06
N ARG A 65 -0.31 3.01 -12.06
CA ARG A 65 -0.06 3.76 -13.30
C ARG A 65 1.24 3.31 -13.96
N GLY A 66 2.25 2.95 -13.16
CA GLY A 66 3.49 2.34 -13.67
C GLY A 66 3.29 0.97 -14.33
N ALA A 67 2.13 0.32 -14.12
CA ALA A 67 1.72 -0.91 -14.77
C ALA A 67 0.61 -0.72 -15.82
N GLY A 68 0.25 0.54 -16.14
CA GLY A 68 -0.80 0.86 -17.11
C GLY A 68 -2.23 0.78 -16.57
N HIS A 69 -2.41 0.71 -15.25
CA HIS A 69 -3.72 0.64 -14.59
C HIS A 69 -4.07 1.96 -13.91
N GLU A 70 -5.33 2.37 -13.98
CA GLU A 70 -5.86 3.46 -13.16
C GLU A 70 -6.62 2.86 -11.96
N PRO A 71 -6.34 3.29 -10.72
CA PRO A 71 -7.05 2.81 -9.53
C PRO A 71 -8.53 3.18 -9.54
N ASP A 72 -9.39 2.19 -9.31
CA ASP A 72 -10.78 2.40 -8.89
C ASP A 72 -10.85 2.55 -7.37
N ILE A 73 -10.76 3.79 -6.87
CA ILE A 73 -10.82 4.06 -5.42
C ILE A 73 -12.29 4.14 -4.98
N VAL A 74 -12.72 3.14 -4.20
CA VAL A 74 -14.10 3.05 -3.72
C VAL A 74 -14.29 3.52 -2.28
N HIS A 75 -13.20 3.58 -1.50
CA HIS A 75 -13.22 4.10 -0.14
C HIS A 75 -11.94 4.89 0.18
N GLN A 76 -12.10 5.94 0.98
CA GLN A 76 -10.98 6.74 1.48
C GLN A 76 -11.06 6.95 2.98
N ALA A 77 -9.91 6.85 3.66
CA ALA A 77 -9.75 7.20 5.06
C ALA A 77 -8.30 7.63 5.35
N ASP A 78 -8.09 8.50 6.32
CA ASP A 78 -6.75 9.00 6.65
C ASP A 78 -5.89 7.96 7.40
N GLU A 79 -6.52 7.14 8.23
CA GLU A 79 -5.83 6.32 9.23
C GLU A 79 -5.66 4.87 8.76
N ASN A 80 -4.44 4.33 8.86
CA ASN A 80 -4.17 2.93 8.47
C ASN A 80 -5.09 1.91 9.15
N PRO A 81 -5.41 1.98 10.46
CA PRO A 81 -6.35 1.05 11.10
C PRO A 81 -7.73 1.03 10.42
N THR A 82 -8.22 2.19 9.99
CA THR A 82 -9.50 2.30 9.28
C THR A 82 -9.43 1.65 7.90
N LEU A 83 -8.34 1.84 7.16
CA LEU A 83 -8.14 1.15 5.88
C LEU A 83 -8.11 -0.38 6.07
N VAL A 84 -7.39 -0.88 7.09
CA VAL A 84 -7.30 -2.31 7.41
C VAL A 84 -8.67 -2.87 7.79
N ALA A 85 -9.47 -2.14 8.57
CA ALA A 85 -10.82 -2.56 8.94
C ALA A 85 -11.75 -2.67 7.72
N LEU A 86 -11.64 -1.76 6.75
CA LEU A 86 -12.41 -1.83 5.50
C LEU A 86 -11.98 -3.02 4.63
N VAL A 87 -10.68 -3.36 4.60
CA VAL A 87 -10.18 -4.58 3.94
C VAL A 87 -10.74 -5.82 4.65
N ALA A 88 -10.70 -5.87 5.98
CA ALA A 88 -11.25 -6.98 6.77
C ALA A 88 -12.76 -7.19 6.51
N ALA A 89 -13.49 -6.09 6.27
CA ALA A 89 -14.90 -6.11 5.91
C ALA A 89 -15.18 -6.53 4.45
N GLY A 90 -14.15 -6.82 3.65
CA GLY A 90 -14.31 -7.26 2.25
C GLY A 90 -14.65 -6.14 1.26
N LEU A 91 -14.44 -4.87 1.63
CA LEU A 91 -14.89 -3.72 0.83
C LEU A 91 -13.90 -3.30 -0.26
N GLY A 92 -12.71 -3.91 -0.29
CA GLY A 92 -11.66 -3.64 -1.28
C GLY A 92 -10.30 -4.15 -0.83
N VAL A 93 -9.26 -3.74 -1.56
CA VAL A 93 -7.85 -4.01 -1.27
C VAL A 93 -7.09 -2.72 -0.99
N ALA A 94 -5.95 -2.79 -0.31
CA ALA A 94 -5.14 -1.62 0.03
C ALA A 94 -3.64 -1.89 -0.12
N LEU A 95 -2.86 -0.86 -0.45
CA LEU A 95 -1.41 -0.87 -0.32
C LEU A 95 -1.03 -0.11 0.95
N ILE A 96 -0.46 -0.82 1.92
CA ILE A 96 -0.14 -0.25 3.24
C ILE A 96 1.32 -0.58 3.61
N PRO A 97 2.13 0.43 4.02
CA PRO A 97 3.46 0.20 4.58
C PRO A 97 3.39 -0.67 5.85
N ARG A 98 4.40 -1.50 6.09
CA ARG A 98 4.48 -2.32 7.32
C ARG A 98 4.65 -1.45 8.55
N LEU A 99 5.46 -0.40 8.45
CA LEU A 99 5.69 0.51 9.56
C LEU A 99 4.42 1.34 9.84
N GLY A 100 3.98 1.33 11.11
CA GLY A 100 2.80 2.10 11.54
C GLY A 100 1.44 1.49 11.17
N ARG A 101 1.40 0.30 10.54
CA ARG A 101 0.16 -0.46 10.30
C ARG A 101 -0.34 -1.17 11.55
N GLY A 102 0.58 -1.68 12.37
CA GLY A 102 0.26 -2.59 13.46
C GLY A 102 -0.02 -4.02 12.98
N PRO A 103 -0.45 -4.92 13.90
CA PRO A 103 -0.82 -6.28 13.55
C PRO A 103 -2.07 -6.30 12.68
N LEU A 104 -2.15 -7.28 11.77
CA LEU A 104 -3.33 -7.50 10.95
C LEU A 104 -4.40 -8.28 11.74
N PRO A 105 -5.68 -7.88 11.69
CA PRO A 105 -6.76 -8.66 12.27
C PRO A 105 -7.01 -9.92 11.44
N ALA A 106 -7.78 -10.85 12.02
CA ALA A 106 -8.32 -11.99 11.28
C ALA A 106 -9.10 -11.53 10.04
N GLY A 107 -9.08 -12.31 8.97
CA GLY A 107 -9.76 -12.00 7.71
C GLY A 107 -8.97 -11.05 6.78
N VAL A 108 -7.79 -10.58 7.17
CA VAL A 108 -6.89 -9.81 6.29
C VAL A 108 -5.61 -10.60 6.02
N VAL A 109 -5.23 -10.68 4.76
CA VAL A 109 -4.01 -11.35 4.31
C VAL A 109 -3.10 -10.33 3.65
N GLU A 110 -1.84 -10.31 4.09
CA GLU A 110 -0.77 -9.60 3.38
C GLU A 110 -0.23 -10.45 2.24
N VAL A 111 -0.12 -9.84 1.06
CA VAL A 111 0.37 -10.45 -0.16
C VAL A 111 1.54 -9.62 -0.67
N PRO A 112 2.76 -10.18 -0.76
CA PRO A 112 3.91 -9.48 -1.29
C PRO A 112 3.69 -9.05 -2.74
N LEU A 113 4.17 -7.86 -3.10
CA LEU A 113 4.32 -7.48 -4.50
C LEU A 113 5.70 -7.90 -5.03
N ASP A 114 5.78 -8.19 -6.32
CA ASP A 114 7.03 -8.48 -7.04
C ASP A 114 7.20 -7.54 -8.24
N PRO A 115 8.22 -6.65 -8.24
CA PRO A 115 9.17 -6.42 -7.15
C PRO A 115 8.54 -5.73 -5.93
N MET A 116 9.05 -6.04 -4.74
CA MET A 116 8.61 -5.48 -3.46
C MET A 116 8.82 -3.96 -3.44
N PRO A 117 7.77 -3.15 -3.24
CA PRO A 117 7.93 -1.71 -3.09
C PRO A 117 8.59 -1.36 -1.76
N VAL A 118 9.61 -0.52 -1.81
CA VAL A 118 10.34 -0.04 -0.64
C VAL A 118 10.32 1.48 -0.57
N ARG A 119 10.21 2.02 0.64
CA ARG A 119 10.43 3.42 0.97
C ARG A 119 11.63 3.54 1.89
N ARG A 120 12.58 4.41 1.54
CA ARG A 120 13.71 4.75 2.43
C ARG A 120 13.28 5.82 3.43
N LEU A 121 13.61 5.59 4.70
CA LEU A 121 13.38 6.46 5.83
C LEU A 121 14.68 7.12 6.27
#